data_AF-A0A2S5N1F4-F1
#
_entry.id   AF-A0A2S5N1F4-F1
#
_cell.length_a   1.000
_cell.length_b   1.000
_cell.length_c   1.000
_cell.angle_alpha   90.00
_cell.angle_beta   90.00
_cell.angle_gamma   90.00
#
_symmetry.space_group_name_H-M   'P 1'
#
loop_
_entity.id
_entity.type
_entity.pdbx_description
1 polymer ?
#
loop_
_entity_poly.entity_id
_entity_poly.type
_entity_poly.pdbx_seq_one_letter_code
_entity_poly.pdbx_strand_id
1 'polypeptide(L)' 'MSNTTQTTIAALLTEIDQRIIGASITTRAAIAAIKDRKQNLCIGTLLPLEQDLELALSLYRAALCLHRTKGGAE' A
#
# COMPACT_ATOMS: atom_id res chain seq x y z
N MET A 1 24.90 -6.09 2.06
CA MET A 1 23.56 -6.74 2.11
C MET A 1 23.61 -8.08 1.41
N SER A 2 22.93 -9.13 1.88
CA SER A 2 22.86 -10.40 1.14
C SER A 2 21.92 -10.25 -0.05
N ASN A 3 22.23 -10.91 -1.17
CA ASN A 3 21.46 -10.82 -2.42
C ASN A 3 19.96 -11.06 -2.19
N THR A 4 19.62 -12.04 -1.34
CA THR A 4 18.24 -12.34 -0.92
C THR A 4 17.54 -11.16 -0.24
N THR A 5 18.21 -10.40 0.64
CA THR A 5 17.59 -9.25 1.34
C THR A 5 17.24 -8.14 0.36
N GLN A 6 18.10 -7.88 -0.62
CA GLN A 6 17.85 -6.89 -1.66
C GLN A 6 16.69 -7.28 -2.56
N THR A 7 16.61 -8.56 -2.96
CA THR A 7 15.46 -9.09 -3.73
C THR A 7 14.16 -8.99 -2.94
N THR A 8 14.16 -9.31 -1.64
CA THR A 8 12.96 -9.18 -0.80
C THR A 8 12.52 -7.74 -0.63
N ILE A 9 13.44 -6.79 -0.39
CA ILE A 9 13.10 -5.37 -0.31
C ILE A 9 12.52 -4.87 -1.63
N ALA A 10 13.11 -5.24 -2.77
CA ALA A 10 12.59 -4.87 -4.08
C ALA A 10 11.16 -5.39 -4.30
N ALA A 11 10.88 -6.65 -3.96
CA ALA A 11 9.55 -7.23 -4.05
C ALA A 11 8.53 -6.50 -3.16
N LEU A 12 8.90 -6.18 -1.91
CA LEU A 12 8.05 -5.41 -1.00
C LEU A 12 7.73 -4.02 -1.56
N LEU A 13 8.70 -3.34 -2.16
CA LEU A 13 8.50 -2.02 -2.78
C LEU A 13 7.55 -2.09 -3.98
N THR A 14 7.66 -3.13 -4.82
CA THR A 14 6.73 -3.36 -5.93
C THR A 14 5.30 -3.58 -5.43
N GLU A 15 5.10 -4.40 -4.40
CA GLU A 15 3.78 -4.62 -3.82
C GLU A 15 3.19 -3.35 -3.20
N ILE A 16 4.01 -2.54 -2.50
CA ILE A 16 3.58 -1.25 -1.95
C ILE A 16 3.07 -0.33 -3.08
N ASP A 17 3.83 -0.21 -4.17
CA ASP A 17 3.46 0.64 -5.30
C ASP A 17 2.12 0.20 -5.92
N GLN A 18 1.95 -1.10 -6.17
CA GLN A 18 0.70 -1.64 -6.72
C GLN A 18 -0.50 -1.33 -5.82
N ARG A 19 -0.35 -1.47 -4.50
CA ARG A 19 -1.43 -1.17 -3.53
C ARG A 19 -1.76 0.31 -3.47
N ILE A 20 -0.77 1.19 -3.51
CA ILE A 20 -0.99 2.65 -3.54
C ILE A 20 -1.69 3.08 -4.83
N ILE A 21 -1.29 2.51 -5.97
CA ILE A 21 -1.94 2.78 -7.25
C ILE A 21 -3.40 2.31 -7.22
N GLY A 22 -3.66 1.09 -6.72
CA GLY A 22 -5.00 0.55 -6.53
C GLY A 22 -5.87 1.46 -5.66
N ALA A 23 -5.36 1.85 -4.48
CA ALA A 23 -6.03 2.78 -3.57
C ALA A 23 -6.31 4.14 -4.23
N SER A 24 -5.37 4.66 -5.02
CA SER A 24 -5.56 5.92 -5.77
C SER A 24 -6.69 5.81 -6.80
N ILE A 25 -6.76 4.69 -7.55
CA ILE A 25 -7.83 4.42 -8.52
C ILE A 25 -9.19 4.37 -7.80
N THR A 26 -9.28 3.61 -6.71
CA THR A 26 -10.50 3.47 -5.90
C THR A 26 -10.97 4.81 -5.33
N THR A 27 -10.03 5.61 -4.81
CA THR A 27 -10.32 6.97 -4.30
C THR A 27 -10.88 7.85 -5.41
N ARG A 28 -10.31 7.81 -6.62
CA ARG A 28 -10.82 8.57 -7.77
C ARG A 28 -12.24 8.15 -8.16
N ALA A 29 -12.55 6.85 -8.11
CA ALA A 29 -13.89 6.34 -8.37
C ALA A 29 -14.90 6.83 -7.32
N ALA A 30 -14.53 6.85 -6.03
CA ALA A 30 -15.35 7.40 -4.96
C ALA A 30 -15.58 8.92 -5.13
N ILE A 31 -14.55 9.67 -5.54
CA ILE A 31 -14.64 11.10 -5.87
C ILE A 31 -15.64 11.34 -7.02
N ALA A 32 -15.64 10.49 -8.05
CA ALA A 32 -16.62 10.59 -9.13
C ALA A 32 -18.04 10.31 -8.63
N ALA A 33 -18.23 9.27 -7.82
CA ALA A 33 -19.53 8.91 -7.26
C ALA A 33 -20.12 10.02 -6.37
N ILE A 34 -19.30 10.69 -5.54
CA ILE A 34 -19.80 11.78 -4.70
C ILE A 34 -20.14 13.04 -5.50
N LYS A 35 -19.40 13.35 -6.58
CA LYS A 35 -19.74 14.43 -7.52
C LYS A 35 -21.10 14.21 -8.18
N ASP A 36 -21.43 12.95 -8.47
CA ASP A 36 -22.74 12.53 -8.99
C ASP A 36 -23.84 12.43 -7.92
N ARG A 37 -23.57 12.84 -6.67
CA ARG A 37 -24.47 12.70 -5.51
C ARG A 37 -24.86 11.25 -5.17
N LYS A 38 -24.06 10.27 -5.57
CA LYS A 38 -24.26 8.83 -5.28
C LYS A 38 -23.53 8.43 -3.98
N GLN A 39 -24.06 8.85 -2.83
CA GLN A 39 -23.38 8.67 -1.53
C GLN A 39 -23.11 7.19 -1.16
N ASN A 40 -24.10 6.31 -1.31
CA ASN A 40 -23.91 4.88 -0.99
C ASN A 40 -22.85 4.22 -1.87
N LEU A 41 -22.80 4.60 -3.15
CA LEU A 41 -21.76 4.13 -4.06
C LEU A 41 -20.39 4.67 -3.66
N CYS A 42 -20.29 5.96 -3.29
CA CYS A 42 -19.05 6.56 -2.80
C CYS A 42 -18.49 5.79 -1.59
N ILE A 43 -19.31 5.58 -0.55
CA ILE A 43 -18.89 4.86 0.66
C ILE A 43 -18.57 3.41 0.35
N GLY A 44 -19.43 2.71 -0.41
CA GLY A 44 -19.20 1.32 -0.80
C GLY A 44 -17.92 1.14 -1.61
N THR A 45 -17.56 2.11 -2.46
CA THR A 45 -16.31 2.11 -3.22
C THR A 45 -15.09 2.27 -2.32
N LEU A 46 -15.19 2.95 -1.17
CA LEU A 46 -14.07 3.14 -0.25
C LEU A 46 -13.81 1.94 0.66
N LEU A 47 -14.74 0.99 0.81
CA LEU A 47 -14.59 -0.15 1.72
C LEU A 47 -13.30 -0.98 1.49
N PRO A 48 -12.90 -1.28 0.24
CA PRO A 48 -11.65 -2.02 0.00
C PRO A 48 -10.39 -1.22 0.35
N LEU A 49 -10.48 0.12 0.43
CA LEU A 49 -9.34 1.02 0.63
C LEU A 49 -8.67 0.80 1.99
N GLU A 50 -9.46 0.49 3.02
CA GLU A 50 -8.95 0.22 4.37
C GLU A 50 -7.94 -0.93 4.35
N GLN A 51 -8.33 -2.06 3.74
CA GLN A 51 -7.48 -3.23 3.64
C GLN A 51 -6.21 -2.99 2.81
N ASP A 52 -6.32 -2.27 1.68
CA ASP A 52 -5.16 -1.95 0.84
C ASP A 52 -4.16 -1.03 1.55
N LEU A 53 -4.64 -0.04 2.31
CA LEU A 53 -3.79 0.88 3.07
C LEU A 53 -3.11 0.18 4.25
N GLU A 54 -3.82 -0.68 4.97
CA GLU A 54 -3.24 -1.47 6.07
C GLU A 54 -2.15 -2.43 5.57
N LEU A 55 -2.38 -3.08 4.42
CA LEU A 55 -1.39 -3.96 3.81
C LEU A 55 -0.17 -3.16 3.35
N ALA A 56 -0.37 -2.03 2.65
CA ALA A 56 0.73 -1.18 2.21
C ALA A 56 1.58 -0.68 3.39
N LEU A 57 0.94 -0.26 4.49
CA LEU A 57 1.64 0.16 5.70
C LEU A 57 2.43 -0.98 6.34
N SER A 58 1.87 -2.19 6.37
CA SER A 58 2.54 -3.38 6.90
C SER A 58 3.77 -3.76 6.08
N LEU A 59 3.67 -3.73 4.74
CA LEU A 59 4.78 -3.99 3.82
C LEU A 59 5.88 -2.94 3.98
N TYR A 60 5.52 -1.66 4.11
CA TYR A 60 6.45 -0.57 4.37
C TYR A 60 7.24 -0.79 5.67
N ARG A 61 6.53 -1.14 6.75
CA ARG A 61 7.16 -1.46 8.04
C ARG A 61 8.10 -2.66 7.94
N ALA A 62 7.72 -3.70 7.19
CA ALA A 62 8.56 -4.87 6.95
C ALA A 62 9.85 -4.50 6.19
N ALA A 63 9.76 -3.68 5.14
CA ALA A 63 10.91 -3.21 4.39
C ALA A 63 11.90 -2.43 5.27
N LEU A 64 11.41 -1.54 6.14
CA LEU A 64 12.25 -0.82 7.10
C LEU A 64 12.88 -1.74 8.15
N CYS A 65 12.13 -2.74 8.64
CA CYS A 65 12.64 -3.71 9.61
C CYS A 65 13.79 -4.53 9.00
N LEU A 66 13.63 -5.01 7.76
CA LEU A 66 14.68 -5.75 7.04
C LEU A 66 15.93 -4.91 6.79
N HIS A 67 15.76 -3.61 6.57
CA HIS A 67 16.89 -2.69 6.47
C HIS A 67 17.62 -2.51 7.81
N ARG A 68 16.87 -2.25 8.90
CA ARG A 68 17.42 -1.99 10.24
C ARG A 68 18.07 -3.22 10.88
N THR A 69 17.51 -4.41 10.68
CA THR A 69 18.04 -5.67 11.21
C THR A 69 19.43 -6.03 10.67
N LYS A 70 19.85 -5.44 9.53
CA LYS A 70 21.24 -5.55 9.04
C LYS A 70 22.12 -4.34 9.36
N GLY A 71 21.53 -3.17 9.63
CA GLY A 71 22.27 -1.96 10.02
C GLY A 71 22.56 -1.81 11.52
N GLY A 72 21.99 -2.66 12.37
CA GLY A 72 22.21 -2.66 13.82
C GLY A 72 23.28 -3.64 14.33
N ALA A 73 24.12 -4.16 13.43
CA ALA A 73 25.23 -5.06 13.74
C ALA A 73 26.58 -4.45 13.34
N GLU A 74 26.68 -3.13 13.38
CA GLU A 74 27.94 -2.37 13.31
C GLU A 74 28.15 -1.61 14.62
#